data_AF-A0A0F9TEL1-F1
#
_entry.id   AF-A0A0F9TEL1-F1
#
_cell.length_a   1.000
_cell.length_b   1.000
_cell.length_c   1.000
_cell.angle_alpha   90.00
_cell.angle_beta   90.00
_cell.angle_gamma   90.00
#
_symmetry.space_group_name_H-M   'P 1'
#
loop_
_entity.id
_entity.type
_entity.pdbx_description
1 polymer ?
#
loop_
_entity_poly.entity_id
_entity_poly.type
_entity_poly.pdbx_seq_one_letter_code
_entity_poly.pdbx_strand_id
1 'polypeptide(L)'
;MAMAFDKFQKLDSFLKLEPGWDSYGAPAISRKALFAAQNIMFHLLTNAPSFIGPTSHGGVHLEWNHGGYSIEIEIGPNGKISEACFFDD
;
A
#
# COMPACT_ATOMS: atom_id res chain seq x y z
N MET A 1 -6.00 4.73 16.77
CA MET A 1 -6.46 5.77 15.80
C MET A 1 -5.46 6.92 15.63
N ALA A 2 -4.69 7.35 16.64
CA ALA A 2 -3.69 8.42 16.51
C ALA A 2 -2.48 8.13 15.58
N MET A 3 -2.12 6.85 15.40
CA MET A 3 -0.95 6.39 14.61
C MET A 3 -1.10 6.46 13.08
N ALA A 4 -2.30 6.77 12.57
CA ALA A 4 -2.52 6.89 11.13
C ALA A 4 -2.36 8.35 10.67
N PHE A 5 -2.84 9.30 11.47
CA PHE A 5 -2.90 10.72 11.09
C PHE A 5 -1.52 11.34 10.86
N ASP A 6 -0.52 10.97 11.68
CA ASP A 6 0.86 11.43 11.52
C ASP A 6 1.48 10.94 10.20
N LYS A 7 1.09 9.76 9.72
CA LYS A 7 1.57 9.22 8.43
C LYS A 7 0.93 9.94 7.24
N PHE A 8 -0.37 10.27 7.32
CA PHE A 8 -1.02 11.10 6.29
C PHE A 8 -0.38 12.50 6.23
N GLN A 9 -0.10 13.13 7.37
CA GLN A 9 0.62 14.41 7.41
C GLN A 9 2.06 14.31 6.88
N LYS A 10 2.73 13.17 7.11
CA LYS A 10 4.05 12.92 6.56
C LYS A 10 4.01 12.87 5.02
N LEU A 11 2.99 12.23 4.43
CA LEU A 11 2.79 12.26 2.98
C LEU A 11 2.64 13.70 2.49
N ASP A 12 1.76 14.51 3.10
CA ASP A 12 1.55 15.90 2.68
C ASP A 12 2.84 16.73 2.69
N SER A 13 3.79 16.42 3.59
CA SER A 13 5.09 17.08 3.63
C SER A 13 5.93 16.87 2.37
N PHE A 14 5.70 15.80 1.61
CA PHE A 14 6.46 15.47 0.39
C PHE A 14 6.17 16.43 -0.77
N LEU A 15 5.04 17.13 -0.78
CA LEU A 15 4.76 18.17 -1.77
C LEU A 15 5.70 19.38 -1.66
N LYS A 16 6.43 19.51 -0.54
CA LYS A 16 7.42 20.57 -0.32
C LYS A 16 8.83 20.17 -0.79
N LEU A 17 9.01 18.95 -1.29
CA LEU A 17 10.29 18.49 -1.81
C LEU A 17 10.49 19.08 -3.21
N GLU A 18 11.56 19.87 -3.33
CA GLU A 18 11.97 20.47 -4.60
C GLU A 18 12.48 19.39 -5.58
N PRO A 19 12.46 19.67 -6.90
CA PRO A 19 13.13 18.81 -7.87
C PRO A 19 14.60 18.55 -7.47
N GLY A 20 15.04 17.29 -7.58
CA GLY A 20 16.36 16.85 -7.15
C GLY A 20 16.50 16.57 -5.65
N TRP A 21 15.39 16.45 -4.90
CA TRP A 21 15.38 16.17 -3.46
C TRP A 21 16.14 14.89 -3.05
N ASP A 22 16.33 13.96 -3.98
CA ASP A 22 17.03 12.69 -3.75
C ASP A 22 18.53 12.73 -4.09
N SER A 23 19.07 13.87 -4.54
CA SER A 23 20.44 14.02 -5.09
C SER A 23 20.71 13.26 -6.40
N TYR A 24 19.75 12.51 -6.93
CA TYR A 24 19.84 11.77 -8.20
C TYR A 24 18.98 12.41 -9.32
N GLY A 25 18.31 13.52 -9.02
CA GLY A 25 17.54 14.29 -10.00
C GLY A 25 16.08 13.90 -10.10
N ALA A 26 15.48 13.31 -9.05
CA ALA A 26 14.06 13.00 -9.04
C ALA A 26 13.19 14.24 -9.30
N PRO A 27 12.09 14.12 -10.05
CA PRO A 27 11.12 15.20 -10.18
C PRO A 27 10.45 15.48 -8.82
N ALA A 28 9.84 16.66 -8.71
CA ALA A 28 8.94 16.95 -7.60
C ALA A 28 7.80 15.92 -7.53
N ILE A 29 7.44 15.51 -6.31
CA ILE A 29 6.36 14.54 -6.11
C ILE A 29 5.02 15.18 -6.49
N SER A 30 4.27 14.53 -7.38
CA SER A 30 2.99 15.05 -7.85
C SER A 30 1.86 14.85 -6.81
N ARG A 31 0.86 15.74 -6.83
CA ARG A 31 -0.37 15.54 -6.03
C ARG A 31 -1.09 14.23 -6.39
N LYS A 32 -1.04 13.79 -7.65
CA LYS A 32 -1.66 12.53 -8.08
C LYS A 32 -1.03 11.33 -7.38
N ALA A 33 0.30 11.28 -7.32
CA ALA A 33 1.03 10.22 -6.61
C ALA A 33 0.67 10.19 -5.12
N LEU A 34 0.58 11.38 -4.51
CA LEU A 34 0.22 11.51 -3.11
C LEU A 34 -1.21 11.05 -2.81
N PHE A 35 -2.18 11.47 -3.62
CA PHE A 35 -3.57 11.00 -3.49
C PHE A 35 -3.68 9.48 -3.66
N ALA A 36 -2.96 8.88 -4.61
CA ALA A 36 -2.95 7.43 -4.79
C ALA A 36 -2.41 6.71 -3.54
N ALA A 37 -1.28 7.18 -2.99
CA ALA A 37 -0.70 6.63 -1.77
C ALA A 37 -1.65 6.75 -0.56
N GLN A 38 -2.30 7.92 -0.40
CA GLN A 38 -3.29 8.14 0.66
C GLN A 38 -4.50 7.19 0.51
N ASN A 39 -5.00 6.99 -0.70
CA ASN A 39 -6.11 6.08 -0.97
C ASN A 39 -5.76 4.63 -0.63
N ILE A 40 -4.59 4.15 -1.05
CA ILE A 40 -4.12 2.79 -0.71
C ILE A 40 -3.97 2.62 0.80
N MET A 41 -3.32 3.57 1.47
CA MET A 41 -3.16 3.55 2.93
C MET A 41 -4.51 3.53 3.64
N PHE A 42 -5.45 4.39 3.23
CA PHE A 42 -6.77 4.44 3.82
C PHE A 42 -7.53 3.14 3.58
N HIS A 43 -7.48 2.59 2.36
CA HIS A 43 -8.17 1.37 2.00
C HIS A 43 -7.73 0.19 2.87
N LEU A 44 -6.42 -0.05 2.97
CA LEU A 44 -5.86 -1.13 3.79
C LEU A 44 -6.11 -0.94 5.29
N LEU A 45 -6.14 0.31 5.78
CA LEU A 45 -6.36 0.59 7.20
C LEU A 45 -7.84 0.45 7.63
N THR A 46 -8.77 0.60 6.69
CA THR A 46 -10.20 0.69 7.02
C THR A 46 -11.03 -0.49 6.53
N ASN A 47 -10.55 -1.26 5.56
CA ASN A 47 -11.30 -2.36 4.97
C ASN A 47 -10.69 -3.71 5.32
N ALA A 48 -11.55 -4.67 5.64
CA ALA A 48 -11.17 -6.07 5.69
C ALA A 48 -10.83 -6.58 4.27
N PRO A 49 -10.00 -7.64 4.16
CA PRO A 49 -9.79 -8.32 2.88
C PRO A 49 -11.13 -8.68 2.22
N SER A 50 -11.23 -8.48 0.90
CA SER A 50 -12.37 -8.94 0.09
C SER A 50 -12.38 -10.46 -0.07
N PHE A 51 -11.21 -11.10 -0.05
CA PHE A 51 -11.09 -12.55 -0.06
C PHE A 51 -10.08 -13.04 0.99
N ILE A 52 -10.41 -14.17 1.59
CA ILE A 52 -9.58 -14.90 2.56
C ILE A 52 -9.70 -16.39 2.22
N GLY A 53 -8.57 -17.05 1.98
CA GLY A 53 -8.55 -18.45 1.59
C GLY A 53 -7.31 -19.21 2.02
N PRO A 54 -7.35 -20.55 2.06
CA PRO A 54 -6.15 -21.35 2.27
C PRO A 54 -5.29 -21.39 1.00
N THR A 55 -3.97 -21.48 1.17
CA THR A 55 -3.06 -21.79 0.04
C THR A 55 -2.82 -23.30 -0.05
N SER A 56 -2.46 -23.78 -1.24
CA SER A 56 -2.15 -25.21 -1.48
C SER A 56 -0.95 -25.74 -0.67
N HIS A 57 -0.11 -24.84 -0.16
CA HIS A 57 1.06 -25.16 0.66
C HIS A 57 0.80 -25.00 2.16
N GLY A 58 -0.46 -24.89 2.59
CA GLY A 58 -0.85 -24.80 4.00
C GLY A 58 -0.72 -23.40 4.61
N GLY A 59 -0.73 -22.35 3.78
CA GLY A 59 -0.74 -20.94 4.20
C GLY A 59 -2.13 -20.30 4.15
N VAL A 60 -2.15 -18.96 4.26
CA VAL A 60 -3.34 -18.11 4.17
C VAL A 60 -3.12 -17.06 3.08
N HIS A 61 -4.09 -16.91 2.20
CA HIS A 61 -4.16 -15.86 1.18
C HIS A 61 -5.14 -14.77 1.63
N LEU A 62 -4.73 -13.51 1.50
CA LEU A 62 -5.55 -12.32 1.76
C LEU A 62 -5.52 -11.41 0.54
N GLU A 63 -6.68 -10.92 0.12
CA GLU A 63 -6.83 -10.04 -1.04
C GLU A 63 -7.68 -8.83 -0.68
N TRP A 64 -7.27 -7.64 -1.12
CA TRP A 64 -8.04 -6.40 -1.07
C TRP A 64 -8.24 -5.86 -2.47
N ASN A 65 -9.49 -5.56 -2.82
CA ASN A 65 -9.85 -5.01 -4.14
C ASN A 65 -10.43 -3.60 -4.01
N HIS A 66 -9.88 -2.64 -4.76
CA HIS A 66 -10.41 -1.29 -4.79
C HIS A 66 -10.14 -0.56 -6.11
N GLY A 67 -11.21 -0.17 -6.80
CA GLY A 67 -11.18 0.94 -7.77
C GLY A 67 -10.10 0.87 -8.85
N GLY A 68 -9.79 -0.33 -9.37
CA GLY A 68 -8.80 -0.55 -10.42
C GLY A 68 -7.46 -1.12 -9.95
N TYR A 69 -7.29 -1.39 -8.65
CA TYR A 69 -6.13 -2.15 -8.17
C TYR A 69 -6.53 -3.25 -7.19
N SER A 70 -5.69 -4.29 -7.10
CA SER A 70 -5.76 -5.32 -6.07
C SER A 70 -4.42 -5.46 -5.34
N ILE A 71 -4.52 -5.79 -4.05
CA ILE A 71 -3.39 -6.08 -3.18
C ILE A 71 -3.58 -7.49 -2.67
N GLU A 72 -2.58 -8.34 -2.91
CA GLU A 72 -2.57 -9.72 -2.47
C GLU A 72 -1.40 -9.96 -1.52
N ILE A 73 -1.66 -10.68 -0.43
CA ILE A 73 -0.64 -11.11 0.52
C ILE A 73 -0.87 -12.59 0.82
N GLU A 74 0.16 -13.40 0.60
CA GLU A 74 0.20 -14.78 1.05
C GLU A 74 1.11 -14.92 2.27
N ILE A 75 0.60 -15.58 3.31
CA ILE A 75 1.33 -15.99 4.49
C ILE A 75 1.54 -17.50 4.43
N GLY A 76 2.80 -17.94 4.40
CA GLY A 76 3.16 -19.35 4.39
C GLY A 76 2.87 -20.05 5.72
N PRO A 77 2.97 -21.39 5.78
CA PRO A 77 2.67 -22.19 6.97
C PRO A 77 3.56 -21.88 8.19
N ASN A 78 4.69 -21.20 7.98
CA ASN A 78 5.59 -20.75 9.05
C ASN A 78 5.26 -19.35 9.58
N GLY A 79 4.15 -18.74 9.13
CA GLY A 79 3.73 -17.40 9.51
C GLY A 79 4.50 -16.27 8.83
N LYS A 80 5.39 -16.56 7.86
CA LYS A 80 6.11 -15.54 7.09
C LYS A 80 5.35 -15.21 5.82
N ILE A 81 5.44 -13.96 5.38
CA ILE A 81 4.96 -13.55 4.06
C ILE A 81 5.76 -14.34 3.00
N SER A 82 5.05 -15.11 2.19
CA SER A 82 5.61 -15.83 1.05
C SER A 82 5.49 -15.03 -0.24
N GLU A 83 4.44 -14.21 -0.36
CA GLU A 83 4.19 -13.37 -1.53
C GLU A 83 3.45 -12.09 -1.13
N ALA A 84 3.76 -10.98 -1.81
CA ALA A 84 3.04 -9.72 -1.70
C ALA A 84 3.03 -9.04 -3.07
N CYS A 85 1.84 -8.93 -3.66
CA CYS A 85 1.64 -8.45 -5.03
C CYS A 85 0.71 -7.24 -5.07
N PHE A 86 0.94 -6.38 -6.05
CA PHE A 86 0.08 -5.24 -6.39
C PHE A 86 -0.25 -5.34 -7.87
N PHE A 87 -1.54 -5.33 -8.18
CA PHE A 87 -2.04 -5.34 -9.55
C PHE A 87 -2.75 -4.01 -9.81
N ASP A 88 -2.43 -3.37 -10.93
CA ASP A 88 -3.06 -2.15 -11.43
C ASP A 88 -3.70 -2.52 -12.78
N ASP A 89 -5.04 -2.53 -12.84
CA ASP A 89 -5.82 -2.89 -14.04
C ASP A 89 -5.75 -1.81 -15.15
#